data_AF-A0A938JKQ7-F1
#
_entry.id   AF-A0A938JKQ7-F1
#
_cell.length_a   1.000
_cell.length_b   1.000
_cell.length_c   1.000
_cell.angle_alpha   90.00
_cell.angle_beta   90.00
_cell.angle_gamma   90.00
#
_symmetry.space_group_name_H-M   'P 1'
#
loop_
_entity.id
_entity.type
_entity.pdbx_description
1 polymer ?
#
loop_
_entity_poly.entity_id
_entity_poly.type
_entity_poly.pdbx_seq_one_letter_code
_entity_poly.pdbx_strand_id
1 'polypeptide(L)'
;MFSEEKVNNIIREIGPLNNNYRLGIRTGLKGTEILKIMWDIGDVLFKENINQIHTAAWEIYGRTPGNRKSYITRDLLSYCFRIRKFFKNRSDINRQFPHLKKYSIFREALPFLDNKKYKLSENEKDELLKVMNSNLPYVRIKRYIVNLKKNKISIKNPRTQRLQELEYQKIIFMEVYNSIKDLVDNKNEVEIKKMFGSISIDTIRKVVRLLLYLAHEGFKKPESIEAIKDNEKLQEFLNEMFKISNSNLETRNRFRRLINPTMIIKMSEFFSCIKSKDDFKEIYSIRF
;
A
#
# COMPACT_ATOMS: atom_id res chain seq x y z
N MET A 1 -12.67 20.38 12.29
CA MET A 1 -13.72 20.06 11.29
C MET A 1 -14.18 21.39 10.72
N PHE A 2 -14.21 21.57 9.39
CA PHE A 2 -14.61 22.88 8.85
C PHE A 2 -16.13 23.03 8.94
N SER A 3 -16.61 24.27 9.14
CA SER A 3 -18.05 24.53 9.12
C SER A 3 -18.59 24.33 7.71
N GLU A 4 -19.84 23.89 7.61
CA GLU A 4 -20.50 23.69 6.32
C GLU A 4 -20.54 24.97 5.47
N GLU A 5 -20.81 26.10 6.11
CA GLU A 5 -20.79 27.43 5.47
C GLU A 5 -19.43 27.74 4.84
N LYS A 6 -18.34 27.49 5.57
CA LYS A 6 -16.97 27.69 5.07
C LYS A 6 -16.67 26.81 3.86
N VAL A 7 -17.06 25.54 3.92
CA VAL A 7 -16.89 24.61 2.79
C VAL A 7 -17.67 25.10 1.57
N ASN A 8 -18.90 25.58 1.75
CA ASN A 8 -19.72 26.10 0.66
C ASN A 8 -19.15 27.40 0.06
N ASN A 9 -18.55 28.28 0.87
CA ASN A 9 -17.87 29.49 0.39
C ASN A 9 -16.66 29.12 -0.48
N ILE A 10 -15.81 28.20 0.01
CA ILE A 10 -14.67 27.69 -0.77
C ILE A 10 -15.12 27.10 -2.10
N ILE A 11 -16.19 26.30 -2.11
CA ILE A 11 -16.74 25.71 -3.34
C ILE A 11 -17.21 26.81 -4.32
N ARG A 12 -17.89 27.85 -3.82
CA ARG A 12 -18.35 28.98 -4.64
C ARG A 12 -17.21 29.74 -5.28
N GLU A 13 -16.12 29.96 -4.56
CA GLU A 13 -14.94 30.67 -5.09
C GLU A 13 -14.10 29.81 -6.04
N ILE A 14 -13.86 28.54 -5.70
CA ILE A 14 -13.04 27.64 -6.52
C ILE A 14 -13.81 27.14 -7.76
N GLY A 15 -15.14 27.05 -7.69
CA GLY A 15 -15.98 26.50 -8.76
C GLY A 15 -15.70 27.11 -10.15
N PRO A 16 -15.76 28.45 -10.31
CA PRO A 16 -15.42 29.12 -11.56
C PRO A 16 -13.98 28.85 -12.02
N LEU A 17 -13.00 28.87 -11.10
CA LEU A 17 -11.59 28.58 -11.41
C LEU A 17 -11.38 27.13 -11.87
N ASN A 18 -12.08 26.17 -11.25
CA ASN A 18 -12.06 24.77 -11.67
C ASN A 18 -12.66 24.59 -13.07
N ASN A 19 -13.71 25.33 -13.41
CA ASN A 19 -14.27 25.33 -14.76
C ASN A 19 -13.27 25.88 -15.77
N ASN A 20 -12.60 26.99 -15.46
CA ASN A 20 -11.53 27.57 -16.29
C ASN A 20 -10.35 26.60 -16.45
N TYR A 21 -9.95 25.92 -15.38
CA TYR A 21 -8.92 24.88 -15.42
C TYR A 21 -9.34 23.75 -16.37
N ARG A 22 -10.54 23.18 -16.20
CA ARG A 22 -11.03 22.07 -17.05
C ARG A 22 -11.16 22.48 -18.52
N LEU A 23 -11.68 23.68 -18.77
CA LEU A 23 -11.78 24.24 -20.11
C LEU A 23 -10.39 24.41 -20.74
N GLY A 24 -9.46 25.03 -20.01
CA GLY A 24 -8.09 25.25 -20.47
C GLY A 24 -7.35 23.95 -20.80
N ILE A 25 -7.53 22.90 -20.00
CA ILE A 25 -7.00 21.57 -20.33
C ILE A 25 -7.59 21.04 -21.62
N ARG A 26 -8.91 21.15 -21.79
CA ARG A 26 -9.63 20.65 -22.98
C ARG A 26 -9.24 21.41 -24.25
N THR A 27 -9.03 22.72 -24.17
CA THR A 27 -8.66 23.57 -25.30
C THR A 27 -7.16 23.62 -25.58
N GLY A 28 -6.34 22.95 -24.78
CA GLY A 28 -4.90 22.90 -24.99
C GLY A 28 -4.15 24.18 -24.59
N LEU A 29 -4.67 24.91 -23.59
CA LEU A 29 -4.03 26.09 -23.01
C LEU A 29 -2.59 25.76 -22.56
N LYS A 30 -1.68 26.73 -22.70
CA LYS A 30 -0.27 26.57 -22.32
C LYS A 30 -0.15 26.20 -20.85
N GLY A 31 0.83 25.34 -20.54
CA GLY A 31 1.10 24.88 -19.17
C GLY A 31 1.29 26.01 -18.16
N THR A 32 1.95 27.10 -18.55
CA THR A 32 2.12 28.31 -17.72
C THR A 32 0.80 28.92 -17.29
N GLU A 33 -0.17 29.03 -18.20
CA GLU A 33 -1.48 29.60 -17.90
C GLU A 33 -2.32 28.66 -17.02
N ILE A 34 -2.21 27.34 -17.25
CA ILE A 34 -2.82 26.35 -16.36
C ILE A 34 -2.26 26.46 -14.94
N LEU A 35 -0.94 26.63 -14.79
CA LEU A 35 -0.32 26.79 -13.47
C LEU A 35 -0.83 28.04 -12.75
N LYS A 36 -1.07 29.14 -13.47
CA LYS A 36 -1.66 30.35 -12.88
C LYS A 36 -3.07 30.09 -12.34
N ILE A 37 -3.93 29.43 -13.11
CA ILE A 37 -5.27 29.06 -12.63
C ILE A 37 -5.17 28.16 -11.39
N MET A 38 -4.28 27.17 -11.42
CA MET A 38 -4.05 26.30 -10.26
C MET A 38 -3.51 27.05 -9.04
N TRP A 39 -2.69 28.08 -9.25
CA TRP A 39 -2.20 28.97 -8.21
C TRP A 39 -3.33 29.80 -7.62
N ASP A 40 -4.22 30.35 -8.46
CA ASP A 40 -5.38 31.15 -8.05
C ASP A 40 -6.31 30.30 -7.15
N ILE A 41 -6.55 29.02 -7.51
CA ILE A 41 -7.26 28.06 -6.66
C ILE A 41 -6.53 27.84 -5.33
N GLY A 42 -5.21 27.69 -5.37
CA GLY A 42 -4.41 27.51 -4.16
C GLY A 42 -4.44 28.75 -3.25
N ASP A 43 -4.48 29.95 -3.82
CA ASP A 43 -4.53 31.21 -3.07
C ASP A 43 -5.84 31.35 -2.29
N VAL A 44 -6.97 30.94 -2.87
CA VAL A 44 -8.27 30.83 -2.15
C VAL A 44 -8.12 29.93 -0.92
N LEU A 45 -7.52 28.75 -1.07
CA LEU A 45 -7.29 27.82 0.05
C LEU A 45 -6.39 28.42 1.15
N PHE A 46 -5.40 29.22 0.77
CA PHE A 46 -4.50 29.88 1.72
C PHE A 46 -5.21 31.02 2.47
N LYS A 47 -6.01 31.85 1.79
CA LYS A 47 -6.82 32.92 2.40
C LYS A 47 -7.79 32.38 3.44
N GLU A 48 -8.33 31.19 3.17
CA GLU A 48 -9.20 30.46 4.09
C GLU A 48 -8.46 29.74 5.24
N ASN A 49 -7.16 30.01 5.43
CA ASN A 49 -6.33 29.44 6.50
C ASN A 49 -6.34 27.90 6.54
N ILE A 50 -6.38 27.25 5.36
CA ILE A 50 -6.36 25.78 5.26
C ILE A 50 -4.93 25.28 5.52
N ASN A 51 -4.68 24.75 6.72
CA ASN A 51 -3.38 24.16 7.07
C ASN A 51 -3.30 22.65 6.76
N GLN A 52 -4.45 21.97 6.70
CA GLN A 52 -4.55 20.52 6.44
C GLN A 52 -5.35 20.25 5.16
N ILE A 53 -4.67 20.33 4.02
CA ILE A 53 -5.31 20.20 2.70
C ILE A 53 -6.04 18.86 2.51
N HIS A 54 -5.53 17.76 3.07
CA HIS A 54 -6.17 16.45 2.92
C HIS A 54 -7.59 16.45 3.53
N THR A 55 -7.73 16.95 4.75
CA THR A 55 -9.03 17.04 5.45
C THR A 55 -9.99 17.96 4.72
N ALA A 56 -9.53 19.16 4.32
CA ALA A 56 -10.35 20.12 3.58
C ALA A 56 -10.80 19.57 2.22
N ALA A 57 -9.91 18.89 1.49
CA ALA A 57 -10.21 18.31 0.19
C ALA A 57 -11.31 17.24 0.28
N TRP A 58 -11.32 16.43 1.34
CA TRP A 58 -12.39 15.47 1.60
C TRP A 58 -13.75 16.13 1.85
N GLU A 59 -13.76 17.23 2.59
CA GLU A 59 -15.00 17.96 2.89
C GLU A 59 -15.55 18.68 1.64
N ILE A 60 -14.67 19.26 0.82
CA ILE A 60 -15.04 19.94 -0.43
C ILE A 60 -15.54 18.94 -1.49
N TYR A 61 -14.91 17.78 -1.62
CA TYR A 61 -15.30 16.77 -2.60
C TYR A 61 -16.54 15.96 -2.15
N GLY A 62 -16.62 15.62 -0.86
CA GLY A 62 -17.60 14.72 -0.26
C GLY A 62 -16.92 13.52 0.41
N ARG A 63 -17.35 13.19 1.63
CA ARG A 63 -16.76 12.12 2.46
C ARG A 63 -17.27 10.72 2.12
N THR A 64 -18.44 10.61 1.49
CA THR A 64 -19.12 9.32 1.27
C THR A 64 -19.08 8.94 -0.21
N PRO A 65 -18.72 7.70 -0.57
CA PRO A 65 -18.89 7.19 -1.93
C PRO A 65 -20.34 7.39 -2.40
N GLY A 66 -20.54 8.02 -3.56
CA GLY A 66 -21.87 8.31 -4.10
C GLY A 66 -22.50 9.64 -3.66
N ASN A 67 -22.01 10.29 -2.60
CA ASN A 67 -22.51 11.60 -2.17
C ASN A 67 -21.44 12.68 -2.37
N ARG A 68 -21.35 13.17 -3.62
CA ARG A 68 -20.36 14.17 -4.06
C ARG A 68 -20.92 15.58 -3.80
N LYS A 69 -20.23 16.37 -2.97
CA LYS A 69 -20.59 17.77 -2.66
C LYS A 69 -20.14 18.76 -3.75
N SER A 70 -19.05 18.46 -4.46
CA SER A 70 -18.60 19.26 -5.61
C SER A 70 -17.81 18.43 -6.63
N TYR A 71 -17.69 18.93 -7.87
CA TYR A 71 -16.85 18.33 -8.92
C TYR A 71 -15.37 18.73 -8.81
N ILE A 72 -14.95 19.34 -7.70
CA ILE A 72 -13.56 19.74 -7.46
C ILE A 72 -12.84 18.56 -6.82
N THR A 73 -11.92 17.93 -7.54
CA THR A 73 -11.30 16.68 -7.08
C THR A 73 -10.28 16.92 -5.96
N ARG A 74 -10.13 15.93 -5.09
CA ARG A 74 -9.14 15.96 -4.00
C ARG A 74 -7.71 16.14 -4.50
N ASP A 75 -7.38 15.46 -5.60
CA ASP A 75 -6.07 15.56 -6.22
C ASP A 75 -5.79 16.97 -6.75
N LEU A 76 -6.78 17.61 -7.40
CA LEU A 76 -6.64 18.97 -7.89
C LEU A 76 -6.32 19.93 -6.74
N LEU A 77 -7.11 19.89 -5.67
CA LEU A 77 -6.91 20.74 -4.49
C LEU A 77 -5.53 20.53 -3.86
N SER A 78 -5.10 19.28 -3.74
CA SER A 78 -3.77 18.94 -3.22
C SER A 78 -2.65 19.56 -4.07
N TYR A 79 -2.74 19.48 -5.40
CA TYR A 79 -1.75 20.10 -6.30
C TYR A 79 -1.80 21.63 -6.26
N CYS A 80 -2.99 22.24 -6.31
CA CYS A 80 -3.16 23.69 -6.22
C CYS A 80 -2.55 24.26 -4.93
N PHE A 81 -2.78 23.59 -3.80
CA PHE A 81 -2.20 23.97 -2.52
C PHE A 81 -0.66 23.91 -2.54
N ARG A 82 -0.09 22.84 -3.11
CA ARG A 82 1.38 22.70 -3.27
C ARG A 82 1.96 23.77 -4.20
N ILE A 83 1.29 24.07 -5.31
CA ILE A 83 1.69 25.11 -6.26
C ILE A 83 1.72 26.49 -5.58
N ARG A 84 0.68 26.84 -4.83
CA ARG A 84 0.62 28.10 -4.07
C ARG A 84 1.68 28.20 -2.98
N LYS A 85 2.02 27.06 -2.34
CA LYS A 85 3.11 26.99 -1.36
C LYS A 85 4.48 27.18 -2.02
N PHE A 86 4.66 26.62 -3.22
CA PHE A 86 5.91 26.71 -3.98
C PHE A 86 6.12 28.12 -4.56
N PHE A 87 5.11 28.71 -5.20
CA PHE A 87 5.17 30.08 -5.70
C PHE A 87 4.47 31.02 -4.73
N LYS A 88 5.23 31.87 -4.02
CA LYS A 88 4.62 32.89 -3.16
C LYS A 88 3.82 33.91 -3.96
N ASN A 89 4.31 34.30 -5.13
CA ASN A 89 3.64 35.24 -6.02
C ASN A 89 3.29 34.56 -7.35
N ARG A 90 2.12 34.91 -7.89
CA ARG A 90 1.66 34.43 -9.20
C ARG A 90 2.63 34.78 -10.34
N SER A 91 3.30 35.93 -10.25
CA SER A 91 4.28 36.40 -11.25
C SER A 91 5.54 35.53 -11.32
N ASP A 92 5.90 34.81 -10.25
CA ASP A 92 7.04 33.91 -10.23
C ASP A 92 6.88 32.76 -11.23
N ILE A 93 5.64 32.39 -11.57
CA ILE A 93 5.32 31.36 -12.57
C ILE A 93 5.82 31.79 -13.95
N ASN A 94 5.59 33.04 -14.33
CA ASN A 94 6.07 33.56 -15.62
C ASN A 94 7.60 33.63 -15.66
N ARG A 95 8.23 34.01 -14.54
CA ARG A 95 9.68 34.11 -14.46
C ARG A 95 10.36 32.74 -14.57
N GLN A 96 9.83 31.73 -13.88
CA GLN A 96 10.45 30.39 -13.83
C GLN A 96 10.00 29.47 -14.97
N PHE A 97 8.77 29.65 -15.46
CA PHE A 97 8.15 28.77 -16.46
C PHE A 97 7.55 29.54 -17.65
N PRO A 98 8.28 30.45 -18.31
CA PRO A 98 7.74 31.27 -19.40
C PRO A 98 7.30 30.46 -20.64
N HIS A 99 7.87 29.27 -20.84
CA HIS A 99 7.66 28.46 -22.04
C HIS A 99 7.12 27.06 -21.74
N LEU A 100 6.55 26.85 -20.55
CA LEU A 100 6.01 25.55 -20.15
C LEU A 100 4.84 25.14 -21.05
N LYS A 101 5.07 24.11 -21.87
CA LYS A 101 4.09 23.64 -22.86
C LYS A 101 2.86 23.00 -22.22
N LYS A 102 3.04 22.08 -21.26
CA LYS A 102 1.95 21.36 -20.59
C LYS A 102 2.18 21.32 -19.08
N TYR A 103 1.13 21.56 -18.30
CA TYR A 103 1.23 21.53 -16.83
C TYR A 103 1.64 20.14 -16.30
N SER A 104 1.31 19.06 -17.02
CA SER A 104 1.69 17.70 -16.64
C SER A 104 3.21 17.52 -16.52
N ILE A 105 4.00 18.29 -17.29
CA ILE A 105 5.46 18.32 -17.16
C ILE A 105 5.84 18.85 -15.76
N PHE A 106 5.26 19.98 -15.35
CA PHE A 106 5.47 20.55 -14.03
C PHE A 106 5.01 19.60 -12.93
N ARG A 107 3.83 18.99 -13.08
CA ARG A 107 3.31 17.98 -12.12
C ARG A 107 4.30 16.83 -11.93
N GLU A 108 4.92 16.35 -13.01
CA GLU A 108 5.93 15.31 -12.94
C GLU A 108 7.21 15.82 -12.25
N ALA A 109 7.67 17.03 -12.55
CA ALA A 109 8.87 17.61 -11.95
C ALA A 109 8.70 18.06 -10.48
N LEU A 110 7.47 18.28 -10.04
CA LEU A 110 7.14 18.90 -8.75
C LEU A 110 7.89 18.30 -7.54
N PRO A 111 8.06 16.96 -7.39
CA PRO A 111 8.82 16.39 -6.27
C PRO A 111 10.24 16.94 -6.13
N PHE A 112 10.90 17.34 -7.22
CA PHE A 112 12.24 17.93 -7.19
C PHE A 112 12.23 19.41 -6.80
N LEU A 113 11.09 20.08 -7.01
CA LEU A 113 10.93 21.52 -6.81
C LEU A 113 10.44 21.83 -5.39
N ASP A 114 9.54 21.02 -4.83
CA ASP A 114 8.87 21.32 -3.56
C ASP A 114 9.27 20.43 -2.37
N ASN A 115 9.95 19.31 -2.60
CA ASN A 115 10.30 18.36 -1.55
C ASN A 115 11.79 18.42 -1.19
N LYS A 116 12.08 18.83 0.05
CA LYS A 116 13.46 18.88 0.59
C LYS A 116 14.21 17.55 0.49
N LYS A 117 13.51 16.41 0.57
CA LYS A 117 14.10 15.06 0.51
C LYS A 117 14.70 14.74 -0.87
N TYR A 118 14.11 15.28 -1.94
CA TYR A 118 14.51 15.00 -3.32
C TYR A 118 15.11 16.25 -3.98
N LYS A 119 15.63 17.18 -3.18
CA LYS A 119 16.18 18.44 -3.65
C LYS A 119 17.36 18.15 -4.57
N LEU A 120 17.29 18.69 -5.79
CA LEU A 120 18.39 18.66 -6.76
C LEU A 120 19.48 19.65 -6.33
N SER A 121 20.71 19.43 -6.79
CA SER A 121 21.73 20.49 -6.74
C SER A 121 21.28 21.69 -7.59
N GLU A 122 21.81 22.90 -7.35
CA GLU A 122 21.37 24.07 -8.12
C GLU A 122 21.65 23.90 -9.63
N ASN A 123 22.77 23.30 -10.02
CA ASN A 123 23.07 22.97 -11.42
C ASN A 123 22.03 22.02 -12.04
N GLU A 124 21.66 20.95 -11.34
CA GLU A 124 20.66 19.98 -11.81
C GLU A 124 19.25 20.60 -11.90
N LYS A 125 18.94 21.51 -10.97
CA LYS A 125 17.69 22.26 -10.97
C LYS A 125 17.63 23.24 -12.14
N ASP A 126 18.71 23.96 -12.42
CA ASP A 126 18.80 24.87 -13.56
C ASP A 126 18.69 24.10 -14.89
N GLU A 127 19.32 22.93 -14.98
CA GLU A 127 19.18 22.04 -16.14
C GLU A 127 17.72 21.57 -16.31
N LEU A 128 17.07 21.13 -15.23
CA LEU A 128 15.66 20.76 -15.25
C LEU A 128 14.76 21.92 -15.72
N LEU A 129 14.96 23.12 -15.18
CA LEU A 129 14.21 24.32 -15.58
C LEU A 129 14.45 24.68 -17.05
N LYS A 130 15.69 24.58 -17.53
CA LYS A 130 16.05 24.79 -18.94
C LYS A 130 15.34 23.79 -19.86
N VAL A 131 15.34 22.51 -19.49
CA VAL A 131 14.66 21.45 -20.27
C VAL A 131 13.14 21.66 -20.28
N MET A 132 12.54 22.02 -19.15
CA MET A 132 11.09 22.27 -19.03
C MET A 132 10.61 23.48 -19.85
N ASN A 133 11.47 24.48 -20.04
CA ASN A 133 11.21 25.67 -20.85
C ASN A 133 11.75 25.58 -22.29
N SER A 134 12.28 24.42 -22.69
CA SER A 134 12.88 24.26 -24.02
C SER A 134 11.84 24.05 -25.12
N ASN A 135 12.29 24.19 -26.36
CA ASN A 135 11.51 23.85 -27.54
C ASN A 135 11.41 22.34 -27.81
N LEU A 136 11.96 21.48 -26.95
CA LEU A 136 11.91 20.03 -27.13
C LEU A 136 10.46 19.48 -27.20
N PRO A 137 10.24 18.35 -27.89
CA PRO A 137 8.95 17.66 -27.86
C PRO A 137 8.57 17.23 -26.44
N TYR A 138 7.28 17.31 -26.10
CA TYR A 138 6.74 16.92 -24.78
C TYR A 138 7.23 15.55 -24.30
N VAL A 139 7.28 14.57 -25.20
CA VAL A 139 7.71 13.20 -24.89
C VAL A 139 9.16 13.15 -24.43
N ARG A 140 10.05 13.96 -25.04
CA ARG A 140 11.46 14.03 -24.65
C ARG A 140 11.63 14.67 -23.27
N ILE A 141 10.92 15.78 -23.02
CA ILE A 141 10.92 16.44 -21.70
C ILE A 141 10.41 15.48 -20.62
N LYS A 142 9.29 14.79 -20.87
CA LYS A 142 8.74 13.81 -19.93
C LYS A 142 9.72 12.67 -19.64
N ARG A 143 10.37 12.13 -20.68
CA ARG A 143 11.36 11.05 -20.53
C ARG A 143 12.56 11.48 -19.69
N TYR A 144 13.06 12.70 -19.89
CA TYR A 144 14.12 13.28 -19.08
C TYR A 144 13.75 13.29 -17.59
N ILE A 145 12.58 13.83 -17.25
CA ILE A 145 12.10 13.88 -15.85
C ILE A 145 11.94 12.48 -15.25
N VAL A 146 11.40 11.52 -16.01
CA VAL A 146 11.25 10.13 -15.56
C VAL A 146 12.61 9.49 -15.27
N ASN A 147 13.61 9.70 -16.12
CA ASN A 147 14.95 9.19 -15.88
C ASN A 147 15.59 9.83 -14.64
N LEU A 148 15.41 11.15 -14.47
CA LEU A 148 15.87 11.85 -13.27
C LEU A 148 15.23 11.26 -12.00
N LYS A 149 13.93 10.93 -12.04
CA LYS A 149 13.23 10.24 -10.92
C LYS A 149 13.81 8.87 -10.63
N LYS A 150 14.09 8.08 -11.66
CA LYS A 150 14.71 6.76 -11.50
C LYS A 150 16.06 6.86 -10.81
N ASN A 151 16.86 7.88 -11.13
CA ASN A 151 18.20 8.04 -10.58
C ASN A 151 18.20 8.64 -9.17
N LYS A 152 17.28 9.55 -8.84
CA LYS A 152 17.33 10.35 -7.60
C LYS A 152 16.28 9.98 -6.56
N ILE A 153 15.10 9.50 -6.98
CA ILE A 153 13.96 9.23 -6.08
C ILE A 153 13.77 7.73 -5.88
N SER A 154 14.10 6.92 -6.88
CA SER A 154 13.77 5.50 -6.89
C SER A 154 14.67 4.71 -5.94
N ILE A 155 14.39 4.80 -4.64
CA ILE A 155 14.67 3.72 -3.71
C ILE A 155 13.83 2.54 -4.21
N LYS A 156 14.47 1.57 -4.85
CA LYS A 156 13.84 0.29 -5.14
C LYS A 156 13.59 -0.36 -3.76
N ASN A 157 12.36 -0.27 -3.26
CA ASN A 157 11.89 -1.13 -2.18
C ASN A 157 11.23 -2.34 -2.84
N PRO A 158 11.98 -3.36 -3.26
CA PRO A 158 11.36 -4.55 -3.81
C PRO A 158 10.42 -5.12 -2.75
N ARG A 159 9.25 -5.60 -3.16
CA ARG A 159 8.26 -6.21 -2.24
C ARG A 159 8.84 -7.39 -1.43
N THR A 160 10.02 -7.87 -1.80
CA THR A 160 10.80 -8.94 -1.17
C THR A 160 11.78 -8.48 -0.08
N GLN A 161 12.06 -7.17 0.06
CA GLN A 161 13.13 -6.64 0.92
C GLN A 161 13.02 -7.06 2.38
N ARG A 162 11.79 -7.26 2.89
CA ARG A 162 11.52 -7.66 4.27
C ARG A 162 10.99 -9.09 4.39
N LEU A 163 11.09 -9.89 3.32
CA LEU A 163 10.75 -11.31 3.38
C LEU A 163 11.84 -12.11 4.11
N GLN A 164 13.10 -11.70 4.02
CA GLN A 164 14.22 -12.31 4.76
C GLN A 164 14.00 -12.28 6.28
N GLU A 165 13.27 -11.29 6.79
CA GLU A 165 12.89 -11.20 8.21
C GLU A 165 12.03 -12.39 8.68
N LEU A 166 11.42 -13.14 7.74
CA LEU A 166 10.51 -14.26 8.01
C LEU A 166 11.03 -15.61 7.49
N GLU A 167 12.29 -15.70 7.06
CA GLU A 167 12.82 -16.92 6.45
C GLU A 167 12.91 -18.08 7.46
N TYR A 168 13.22 -17.79 8.72
CA TYR A 168 13.25 -18.79 9.79
C TYR A 168 11.87 -19.43 10.01
N GLN A 169 10.80 -18.63 10.07
CA GLN A 169 9.43 -19.14 10.21
C GLN A 169 9.00 -19.97 9.00
N LYS A 170 9.47 -19.62 7.81
CA LYS A 170 9.25 -20.43 6.61
C LYS A 170 9.96 -21.77 6.69
N ILE A 171 11.22 -21.81 7.13
CA ILE A 171 11.98 -23.06 7.30
C ILE A 171 11.22 -23.99 8.25
N ILE A 172 10.87 -23.49 9.44
CA ILE A 172 10.14 -24.28 10.46
C ILE A 172 8.78 -24.77 9.92
N PHE A 173 8.02 -23.91 9.24
CA PHE A 173 6.76 -24.32 8.65
C PHE A 173 6.96 -25.45 7.64
N MET A 174 7.94 -25.31 6.74
CA MET A 174 8.21 -26.30 5.70
C MET A 174 8.69 -27.64 6.27
N GLU A 175 9.51 -27.63 7.32
CA GLU A 175 9.96 -28.84 7.99
C GLU A 175 8.81 -29.64 8.59
N VAL A 176 7.92 -28.99 9.35
CA VAL A 176 6.75 -29.68 9.93
C VAL A 176 5.76 -30.06 8.82
N TYR A 177 5.52 -29.20 7.83
CA TYR A 177 4.63 -29.50 6.71
C TYR A 177 5.08 -30.74 5.94
N ASN A 178 6.36 -30.81 5.56
CA ASN A 178 6.90 -31.96 4.84
C ASN A 178 6.87 -33.22 5.72
N SER A 179 7.22 -33.11 7.00
CA SER A 179 7.17 -34.24 7.93
C SER A 179 5.76 -34.85 8.01
N ILE A 180 4.74 -34.01 8.18
CA ILE A 180 3.35 -34.46 8.26
C ILE A 180 2.88 -35.02 6.91
N LYS A 181 3.20 -34.31 5.81
CA LYS A 181 2.86 -34.74 4.45
C LYS A 181 3.44 -36.10 4.13
N ASP A 182 4.71 -36.36 4.47
CA ASP A 182 5.36 -37.65 4.22
C ASP A 182 4.72 -38.77 5.05
N LEU A 183 4.34 -38.49 6.31
CA LEU A 183 3.61 -39.46 7.13
C LEU A 183 2.23 -39.80 6.55
N VAL A 184 1.52 -38.78 6.06
CA VAL A 184 0.21 -38.88 5.41
C VAL A 184 0.31 -39.65 4.09
N ASP A 185 1.23 -39.28 3.22
CA ASP A 185 1.42 -39.90 1.90
C ASP A 185 1.82 -41.38 2.02
N ASN A 186 2.66 -41.71 3.01
CA ASN A 186 3.14 -43.07 3.26
C ASN A 186 2.24 -43.91 4.17
N LYS A 187 1.09 -43.38 4.60
CA LYS A 187 0.13 -44.11 5.44
C LYS A 187 0.69 -44.60 6.78
N ASN A 188 1.67 -43.90 7.35
CA ASN A 188 2.41 -44.39 8.51
C ASN A 188 1.68 -44.09 9.83
N GLU A 189 0.63 -44.86 10.11
CA GLU A 189 -0.24 -44.67 11.28
C GLU A 189 0.50 -44.74 12.63
N VAL A 190 1.55 -45.57 12.71
CA VAL A 190 2.34 -45.73 13.94
C VAL A 190 3.09 -44.44 14.27
N GLU A 191 3.78 -43.86 13.28
CA GLU A 191 4.51 -42.61 13.47
C GLU A 191 3.56 -41.41 13.63
N ILE A 192 2.39 -41.40 12.98
CA ILE A 192 1.36 -40.38 13.24
C ILE A 192 0.88 -40.46 14.70
N LYS A 193 0.57 -41.66 15.20
CA LYS A 193 0.18 -41.85 16.61
C LYS A 193 1.31 -41.48 17.56
N LYS A 194 2.57 -41.72 17.21
CA LYS A 194 3.72 -41.30 18.03
C LYS A 194 3.89 -39.77 18.04
N MET A 195 3.73 -39.13 16.89
CA MET A 195 3.91 -37.68 16.74
C MET A 195 2.78 -36.87 17.40
N PHE A 196 1.55 -37.38 17.37
CA PHE A 196 0.36 -36.64 17.82
C PHE A 196 -0.40 -37.28 19.00
N GLY A 197 -0.04 -38.50 19.42
CA GLY A 197 -0.83 -39.29 20.36
C GLY A 197 -0.94 -38.70 21.77
N SER A 198 0.01 -37.86 22.20
CA SER A 198 -0.05 -37.14 23.48
C SER A 198 -0.74 -35.78 23.39
N ILE A 199 -1.12 -35.32 22.19
CA ILE A 199 -1.73 -34.01 21.97
C ILE A 199 -3.24 -34.12 22.12
N SER A 200 -3.82 -33.24 22.94
CA SER A 200 -5.27 -33.23 23.13
C SER A 200 -6.02 -32.82 21.86
N ILE A 201 -7.23 -33.36 21.69
CA ILE A 201 -8.11 -32.99 20.57
C ILE A 201 -8.43 -31.47 20.58
N ASP A 202 -8.53 -30.85 21.75
CA ASP A 202 -8.78 -29.42 21.86
C ASP A 202 -7.58 -28.59 21.36
N THR A 203 -6.38 -29.00 21.73
CA THR A 203 -5.12 -28.42 21.24
C THR A 203 -5.07 -28.50 19.71
N ILE A 204 -5.37 -29.67 19.12
CA ILE A 204 -5.42 -29.82 17.65
C ILE A 204 -6.42 -28.83 17.03
N ARG A 205 -7.63 -28.68 17.59
CA ARG A 205 -8.62 -27.71 17.08
C ARG A 205 -8.11 -26.27 17.14
N LYS A 206 -7.38 -25.91 18.19
CA LYS A 206 -6.76 -24.58 18.32
C LYS A 206 -5.67 -24.37 17.27
N VAL A 207 -4.85 -25.39 16.99
CA VAL A 207 -3.85 -25.34 15.90
C VAL A 207 -4.50 -25.16 14.54
N VAL A 208 -5.57 -25.92 14.23
CA VAL A 208 -6.32 -25.75 12.98
C VAL A 208 -6.85 -24.32 12.84
N ARG A 209 -7.45 -23.76 13.89
CA ARG A 209 -7.93 -22.37 13.90
C ARG A 209 -6.80 -21.35 13.69
N LEU A 210 -5.64 -21.57 14.32
CA LEU A 210 -4.46 -20.73 14.13
C LEU A 210 -4.02 -20.72 12.66
N LEU A 211 -3.93 -21.89 12.03
CA LEU A 211 -3.52 -22.02 10.63
C LEU A 211 -4.53 -21.38 9.68
N LEU A 212 -5.83 -21.59 9.90
CA LEU A 212 -6.87 -20.92 9.11
C LEU A 212 -6.81 -19.39 9.24
N TYR A 213 -6.55 -18.87 10.44
CA TYR A 213 -6.32 -17.44 10.67
C TYR A 213 -5.09 -16.92 9.93
N LEU A 214 -3.98 -17.67 9.96
CA LEU A 214 -2.79 -17.33 9.20
C LEU A 214 -3.01 -17.40 7.68
N ALA A 215 -3.90 -18.27 7.20
CA ALA A 215 -4.28 -18.33 5.79
C ALA A 215 -5.20 -17.16 5.38
N HIS A 216 -6.15 -16.77 6.25
CA HIS A 216 -7.17 -15.77 5.91
C HIS A 216 -7.68 -14.99 7.14
N GLU A 217 -7.83 -13.67 7.01
CA GLU A 217 -8.22 -12.76 8.11
C GLU A 217 -9.67 -12.96 8.60
N GLY A 218 -10.52 -13.64 7.83
CA GLY A 218 -11.91 -13.91 8.20
C GLY A 218 -12.08 -14.92 9.34
N PHE A 219 -11.03 -15.66 9.72
CA PHE A 219 -11.10 -16.62 10.82
C PHE A 219 -10.74 -15.98 12.15
N LYS A 220 -11.20 -16.58 13.25
CA LYS A 220 -10.82 -16.13 14.60
C LYS A 220 -9.52 -16.81 15.04
N LYS A 221 -8.54 -16.00 15.44
CA LYS A 221 -7.32 -16.47 16.11
C LYS A 221 -7.68 -17.11 17.46
N PRO A 222 -7.08 -18.26 17.84
CA PRO A 222 -7.19 -18.77 19.21
C PRO A 222 -6.48 -17.84 20.21
N GLU A 223 -6.98 -17.80 21.45
CA GLU A 223 -6.39 -17.00 22.53
C GLU A 223 -5.06 -17.57 23.03
N SER A 224 -4.96 -18.90 23.08
CA SER A 224 -3.78 -19.65 23.49
C SER A 224 -3.82 -21.05 22.88
N ILE A 225 -2.68 -21.74 22.92
CA ILE A 225 -2.53 -23.16 22.56
C ILE A 225 -1.71 -23.80 23.68
N GLU A 226 -2.12 -24.97 24.16
CA GLU A 226 -1.36 -25.70 25.17
C GLU A 226 0.02 -26.11 24.65
N ALA A 227 1.01 -26.12 25.54
CA ALA A 227 2.35 -26.60 25.21
C ALA A 227 2.35 -28.11 24.93
N ILE A 228 2.97 -28.49 23.82
CA ILE A 228 3.24 -29.88 23.42
C ILE A 228 4.61 -30.26 23.96
N LYS A 229 4.63 -31.01 25.06
CA LYS A 229 5.87 -31.33 25.79
C LYS A 229 6.70 -32.43 25.11
N ASP A 230 6.05 -33.37 24.44
CA ASP A 230 6.71 -34.58 23.91
C ASP A 230 7.19 -34.43 22.46
N ASN A 231 7.10 -33.22 21.88
CA ASN A 231 7.48 -32.96 20.50
C ASN A 231 8.02 -31.53 20.34
N GLU A 232 9.33 -31.37 20.56
CA GLU A 232 10.01 -30.07 20.52
C GLU A 232 9.85 -29.35 19.18
N LYS A 233 9.98 -30.08 18.05
CA LYS A 233 9.82 -29.50 16.71
C LYS A 233 8.42 -28.93 16.49
N LEU A 234 7.41 -29.67 16.93
CA LEU A 234 6.03 -29.22 16.81
C LEU A 234 5.75 -28.05 17.76
N GLN A 235 6.33 -28.04 18.96
CA GLN A 235 6.24 -26.92 19.88
C GLN A 235 6.90 -25.65 19.32
N GLU A 236 8.09 -25.78 18.72
CA GLU A 236 8.80 -24.68 18.06
C GLU A 236 7.96 -24.10 16.91
N PHE A 237 7.40 -24.97 16.07
CA PHE A 237 6.47 -24.58 15.02
C PHE A 237 5.28 -23.79 15.57
N LEU A 238 4.63 -24.27 16.62
CA LEU A 238 3.49 -23.56 17.22
C LEU A 238 3.90 -22.20 17.77
N ASN A 239 5.04 -22.13 18.46
CA ASN A 239 5.56 -20.87 19.00
C ASN A 239 5.77 -19.84 17.88
N GLU A 240 6.40 -20.23 16.77
CA GLU A 240 6.63 -19.33 15.64
C GLU A 240 5.33 -18.94 14.93
N MET A 241 4.43 -19.87 14.67
CA MET A 241 3.13 -19.57 14.06
C MET A 241 2.30 -18.63 14.94
N PHE A 242 2.38 -18.79 16.26
CA PHE A 242 1.70 -17.92 17.21
C PHE A 242 2.35 -16.53 17.29
N LYS A 243 3.68 -16.41 17.16
CA LYS A 243 4.36 -15.11 17.00
C LYS A 243 3.86 -14.38 15.75
N ILE A 244 3.74 -15.06 14.62
CA ILE A 244 3.22 -14.46 13.39
C ILE A 244 1.75 -14.05 13.54
N SER A 245 0.92 -14.85 14.20
CA SER A 245 -0.49 -14.50 14.38
C SER A 245 -0.69 -13.26 15.25
N ASN A 246 0.19 -13.02 16.23
CA ASN A 246 0.20 -11.84 17.09
C ASN A 246 0.85 -10.60 16.44
N SER A 247 1.48 -10.75 15.28
CA SER A 247 2.08 -9.63 14.55
C SER A 247 1.01 -8.75 13.87
N ASN A 248 1.43 -7.65 13.24
CA ASN A 248 0.52 -6.80 12.48
C ASN A 248 0.09 -7.45 11.14
N LEU A 249 -0.94 -6.89 10.50
CA LEU A 249 -1.48 -7.37 9.22
C LEU A 249 -0.41 -7.42 8.12
N GLU A 250 0.54 -6.48 8.13
CA GLU A 250 1.59 -6.43 7.12
C GLU A 250 2.53 -7.64 7.21
N THR A 251 2.94 -8.01 8.42
CA THR A 251 3.78 -9.19 8.69
C THR A 251 3.05 -10.48 8.32
N ARG A 252 1.77 -10.65 8.67
CA ARG A 252 0.97 -11.80 8.21
C ARG A 252 0.87 -11.88 6.70
N ASN A 253 0.68 -10.74 6.01
CA ASN A 253 0.66 -10.69 4.55
C ASN A 253 2.04 -10.96 3.92
N ARG A 254 3.15 -10.71 4.63
CA ARG A 254 4.49 -11.15 4.19
C ARG A 254 4.64 -12.66 4.33
N PHE A 255 4.20 -13.22 5.45
CA PHE A 255 4.19 -14.67 5.67
C PHE A 255 3.41 -15.42 4.58
N ARG A 256 2.19 -14.97 4.25
CA ARG A 256 1.37 -15.52 3.14
C ARG A 256 2.01 -15.41 1.74
N ARG A 257 2.99 -14.54 1.57
CA ARG A 257 3.76 -14.43 0.31
C ARG A 257 4.93 -15.42 0.27
N LEU A 258 5.48 -15.79 1.43
CA LEU A 258 6.50 -16.82 1.56
C LEU A 258 5.91 -18.22 1.49
N ILE A 259 4.74 -18.40 2.09
CA ILE A 259 4.02 -19.67 2.17
C ILE A 259 2.64 -19.46 1.59
N ASN A 260 2.36 -20.13 0.47
CA ASN A 260 1.07 -20.00 -0.21
C ASN A 260 -0.07 -20.33 0.77
N PRO A 261 -1.11 -19.49 0.89
CA PRO A 261 -2.26 -19.78 1.74
C PRO A 261 -2.87 -21.17 1.52
N THR A 262 -2.81 -21.72 0.30
CA THR A 262 -3.28 -23.09 0.02
C THR A 262 -2.48 -24.15 0.79
N MET A 263 -1.17 -23.96 0.98
CA MET A 263 -0.34 -24.86 1.78
C MET A 263 -0.67 -24.75 3.27
N ILE A 264 -0.96 -23.54 3.76
CA ILE A 264 -1.39 -23.31 5.15
C ILE A 264 -2.73 -24.01 5.41
N ILE A 265 -3.67 -23.92 4.47
CA ILE A 265 -4.96 -24.62 4.52
C ILE A 265 -4.72 -26.13 4.52
N LYS A 266 -3.90 -26.66 3.61
CA LYS A 266 -3.59 -28.09 3.54
C LYS A 266 -2.95 -28.60 4.83
N MET A 267 -2.07 -27.82 5.46
CA MET A 267 -1.53 -28.12 6.78
C MET A 267 -2.67 -28.23 7.82
N SER A 268 -3.61 -27.29 7.80
CA SER A 268 -4.77 -27.32 8.72
C SER A 268 -5.65 -28.55 8.51
N GLU A 269 -5.79 -29.01 7.27
CA GLU A 269 -6.49 -30.25 6.92
C GLU A 269 -5.77 -31.46 7.50
N PHE A 270 -4.43 -31.54 7.36
CA PHE A 270 -3.66 -32.62 7.97
C PHE A 270 -3.86 -32.70 9.49
N PHE A 271 -3.78 -31.57 10.20
CA PHE A 271 -4.10 -31.52 11.63
C PHE A 271 -5.54 -31.93 11.93
N SER A 272 -6.50 -31.52 11.08
CA SER A 272 -7.91 -31.90 11.25
C SER A 272 -8.13 -33.39 11.09
N CYS A 273 -7.46 -34.05 10.13
CA CYS A 273 -7.62 -35.49 9.90
C CYS A 273 -6.99 -36.35 11.01
N ILE A 274 -6.03 -35.83 11.76
CA ILE A 274 -5.46 -36.53 12.93
C ILE A 274 -6.50 -36.68 14.07
N LYS A 275 -7.59 -35.90 14.03
CA LYS A 275 -8.63 -35.83 15.07
C LYS A 275 -9.54 -37.06 15.14
N SER A 276 -9.74 -37.79 14.04
CA SER A 276 -10.72 -38.87 13.96
C SER A 276 -10.02 -40.21 14.21
N LYS A 277 -10.28 -40.81 15.37
CA LYS A 277 -9.80 -42.16 15.71
C LYS A 277 -10.27 -43.24 14.70
N ASP A 278 -11.25 -42.94 13.85
CA ASP A 278 -11.83 -43.87 12.86
C ASP A 278 -11.51 -43.56 11.38
N ASP A 279 -10.85 -42.44 11.03
CA ASP A 279 -10.69 -42.01 9.62
C ASP A 279 -9.24 -41.78 9.17
N PHE A 280 -8.32 -42.69 9.51
CA PHE A 280 -7.10 -42.82 8.68
C PHE A 280 -7.47 -43.06 7.20
N LYS A 281 -8.68 -43.55 6.90
CA LYS A 281 -9.24 -43.68 5.55
C LYS A 281 -9.54 -42.33 4.86
N GLU A 282 -9.94 -41.26 5.57
CA GLU A 282 -10.18 -39.93 4.95
C GLU A 282 -8.89 -39.19 4.59
N ILE A 283 -7.79 -39.44 5.31
CA ILE A 283 -6.47 -38.91 4.93
C ILE A 283 -6.11 -39.34 3.50
N TYR A 284 -6.50 -40.56 3.10
CA TYR A 284 -6.23 -41.12 1.78
C TYR A 284 -7.25 -40.74 0.70
N SER A 285 -8.36 -40.09 1.06
CA SER A 285 -9.38 -39.61 0.12
C SER A 285 -9.17 -38.15 -0.31
N ILE A 286 -8.25 -37.42 0.33
CA ILE A 286 -7.75 -36.12 -0.14
C ILE A 286 -6.81 -36.35 -1.34
N ARG A 287 -7.39 -36.79 -2.46
CA ARG A 287 -6.73 -36.80 -3.77
C ARG A 287 -7.06 -35.49 -4.48
N PHE A 288 -6.00 -34.78 -4.87
CA PHE A 288 -6.01 -33.88 -6.03
C PHE A 288 -5.09 -34.48 -7.08
#